data_AF-A0A9D1YVJ1-F1
#
_entry.id   AF-A0A9D1YVJ1-F1
#
_cell.length_a   1.000
_cell.length_b   1.000
_cell.length_c   1.000
_cell.angle_alpha   90.00
_cell.angle_beta   90.00
_cell.angle_gamma   90.00
#
_symmetry.space_group_name_H-M   'P 1'
#
loop_
_entity.id
_entity.type
_entity.pdbx_description
1 polymer ?
#
loop_
_entity_poly.entity_id
_entity_poly.type
_entity_poly.pdbx_seq_one_letter_code
_entity_poly.pdbx_strand_id
1 'polypeptide(L)'
;MTHGWSEAQAEQGILDALADREWEHRPGPSLAPGSGERDSWHDIVLRGTLFQSLRNLNPDVPEEYLQQAMAEVITPKSQDAITENHRLHHILLDGYKGLTYIDD
;
A
#
# COMPACT_ATOMS: atom_id res chain seq x y z
N MET A 1 -9.79 35.06 21.45
CA MET A 1 -9.46 33.63 21.64
C MET A 1 -9.50 32.98 20.27
N THR A 2 -8.37 32.60 19.70
CA THR A 2 -8.36 31.77 18.49
C THR A 2 -8.81 30.38 18.92
N HIS A 3 -10.05 30.00 18.58
CA HIS A 3 -10.45 28.61 18.68
C HIS A 3 -9.58 27.83 17.70
N GLY A 4 -8.71 26.96 18.22
CA GLY A 4 -8.03 25.97 17.39
C GLY A 4 -9.06 25.09 16.69
N TRP A 5 -8.71 24.56 15.54
CA TRP A 5 -9.59 23.64 14.82
C TRP A 5 -9.85 22.38 15.65
N SER A 6 -11.05 21.81 15.52
CA SER A 6 -11.31 20.44 16.00
C SER A 6 -10.57 19.42 15.14
N GLU A 7 -10.39 18.19 15.63
CA GLU A 7 -9.81 17.09 14.85
C GLU A 7 -10.59 16.85 13.54
N ALA A 8 -11.92 16.89 13.60
CA ALA A 8 -12.76 16.73 12.40
C ALA A 8 -12.57 17.88 11.39
N GLN A 9 -12.39 19.12 11.85
CA GLN A 9 -12.11 20.25 10.97
C GLN A 9 -10.72 20.14 10.32
N ALA A 10 -9.72 19.71 11.10
CA ALA A 10 -8.37 19.48 10.61
C ALA A 10 -8.32 18.32 9.60
N GLU A 11 -9.00 17.21 9.89
CA GLU A 11 -9.12 16.06 8.99
C GLU A 11 -9.76 16.46 7.66
N GLN A 12 -10.92 17.13 7.70
CA GLN A 12 -11.60 17.56 6.47
C GLN A 12 -10.72 18.49 5.64
N GLY A 13 -10.02 19.45 6.26
CA GLY A 13 -9.12 20.34 5.54
C GLY A 13 -7.95 19.62 4.86
N ILE A 14 -7.43 18.54 5.47
CA ILE A 14 -6.38 17.72 4.85
C ILE A 14 -6.94 16.88 3.70
N LEU A 15 -8.13 16.27 3.88
CA LEU A 15 -8.79 15.50 2.83
C LEU A 15 -9.07 16.36 1.60
N ASP A 16 -9.58 17.58 1.78
CA ASP A 16 -9.83 18.52 0.69
C ASP A 16 -8.52 18.88 -0.05
N ALA A 17 -7.45 19.17 0.70
CA ALA A 17 -6.15 19.50 0.11
C ALA A 17 -5.50 18.33 -0.65
N LEU A 18 -5.78 17.09 -0.27
CA LEU A 18 -5.36 15.87 -0.98
C LEU A 18 -6.22 15.63 -2.22
N ALA A 19 -7.54 15.82 -2.12
CA ALA A 19 -8.47 15.68 -3.24
C ALA A 19 -8.14 16.66 -4.38
N ASP A 20 -7.72 17.90 -4.06
CA ASP A 20 -7.22 18.88 -5.03
C ASP A 20 -5.98 18.41 -5.81
N ARG A 21 -5.30 17.37 -5.33
CA ARG A 21 -4.13 16.73 -5.96
C ARG A 21 -4.45 15.35 -6.53
N GLU A 22 -5.73 15.08 -6.81
CA GLU A 22 -6.22 13.82 -7.37
C GLU A 22 -6.04 12.60 -6.45
N TRP A 23 -5.84 12.82 -5.14
CA TRP A 23 -5.86 11.71 -4.18
C TRP A 23 -7.31 11.34 -3.87
N GLU A 24 -7.67 10.11 -4.19
CA GLU A 24 -8.96 9.55 -3.82
C GLU A 24 -9.00 9.20 -2.34
N HIS A 25 -9.91 9.83 -1.59
CA HIS A 25 -10.19 9.43 -0.22
C HIS A 25 -11.07 8.19 -0.18
N ARG A 26 -10.60 7.13 0.48
CA ARG A 26 -11.40 5.95 0.83
C ARG A 26 -11.60 5.87 2.35
N PRO A 27 -12.84 5.89 2.85
CA PRO A 27 -13.10 5.86 4.28
C PRO A 27 -12.69 4.52 4.89
N GLY A 28 -12.11 4.53 6.09
CA GLY A 28 -11.61 3.33 6.78
C GLY A 28 -12.56 2.13 6.79
N PRO A 29 -13.88 2.29 7.06
CA PRO A 29 -14.85 1.20 6.99
C PRO A 29 -14.97 0.51 5.63
N SER A 30 -14.69 1.21 4.51
CA SER A 30 -14.66 0.60 3.18
C SER A 30 -13.46 -0.34 2.97
N LEU A 31 -12.44 -0.24 3.84
CA LEU A 31 -11.21 -1.02 3.81
C LEU A 31 -11.15 -2.05 4.95
N ALA A 32 -12.31 -2.37 5.54
CA ALA A 32 -12.42 -3.28 6.68
C ALA A 32 -12.07 -4.73 6.31
N PRO A 33 -11.82 -5.61 7.31
CA PRO A 33 -11.73 -7.05 7.07
C PRO A 33 -12.89 -7.59 6.24
N GLY A 34 -12.59 -8.34 5.18
CA GLY A 34 -13.58 -8.86 4.23
C GLY A 34 -13.92 -7.93 3.05
N SER A 35 -13.32 -6.74 2.97
CA SER A 35 -13.41 -5.84 1.79
C SER A 35 -12.58 -6.30 0.59
N GLY A 36 -11.70 -7.30 0.78
CA GLY A 36 -10.64 -7.65 -0.17
C GLY A 36 -9.34 -6.85 0.03
N GLU A 37 -9.33 -5.87 0.94
CA GLU A 37 -8.13 -5.08 1.24
C GLU A 37 -7.37 -5.60 2.45
N ARG A 38 -8.10 -5.98 3.51
CA ARG A 38 -7.54 -6.44 4.78
C ARG A 38 -8.16 -7.79 5.19
N ASP A 39 -7.36 -8.59 5.87
CA ASP A 39 -7.80 -9.79 6.58
C ASP A 39 -8.09 -9.47 8.06
N SER A 40 -7.38 -8.49 8.62
CA SER A 40 -7.49 -8.02 10.01
C SER A 40 -7.31 -6.50 10.11
N TRP A 41 -7.87 -5.90 11.16
CA TRP A 41 -7.62 -4.47 11.47
C TRP A 41 -6.15 -4.16 11.78
N HIS A 42 -5.35 -5.17 12.12
CA HIS A 42 -3.91 -5.03 12.35
C HIS A 42 -3.10 -4.99 11.04
N ASP A 43 -3.73 -5.28 9.89
CA ASP A 43 -3.05 -5.22 8.61
C ASP A 43 -2.78 -3.77 8.22
N ILE A 44 -1.49 -3.49 8.00
CA ILE A 44 -1.00 -2.17 7.55
C ILE A 44 -0.87 -2.08 6.03
N VAL A 45 -0.86 -3.21 5.33
CA VAL A 45 -0.81 -3.28 3.87
C VAL A 45 -2.22 -3.58 3.34
N LEU A 46 -2.70 -2.75 2.41
CA LEU A 46 -3.93 -2.99 1.67
C LEU A 46 -3.64 -3.94 0.51
N ARG A 47 -3.95 -5.23 0.70
CA ARG A 47 -3.50 -6.32 -0.18
C ARG A 47 -4.15 -6.23 -1.57
N GLY A 48 -5.45 -5.96 -1.64
CA GLY A 48 -6.16 -5.80 -2.90
C GLY A 48 -5.61 -4.64 -3.73
N THR A 49 -5.44 -3.48 -3.10
CA THR A 49 -4.86 -2.28 -3.72
C THR A 49 -3.43 -2.54 -4.21
N LEU A 50 -2.60 -3.19 -3.38
CA LEU A 50 -1.23 -3.54 -3.77
C LEU A 50 -1.22 -4.47 -4.98
N PHE A 51 -2.01 -5.53 -4.96
CA PHE A 51 -2.06 -6.48 -6.07
C PHE A 51 -2.54 -5.84 -7.37
N GLN A 52 -3.59 -5.01 -7.30
CA GLN A 52 -4.07 -4.27 -8.46
C GLN A 52 -3.00 -3.31 -9.00
N SER A 53 -2.26 -2.63 -8.12
CA SER A 53 -1.17 -1.74 -8.51
C SER A 53 -0.03 -2.51 -9.19
N LEU A 54 0.32 -3.69 -8.67
CA LEU A 54 1.32 -4.56 -9.27
C LEU A 54 0.90 -5.00 -10.69
N ARG A 55 -0.36 -5.39 -10.89
CA ARG A 55 -0.90 -5.73 -12.22
C ARG A 55 -0.84 -4.56 -13.19
N ASN A 56 -1.22 -3.37 -12.73
CA ASN A 56 -1.24 -2.17 -13.57
C ASN A 56 0.16 -1.74 -14.01
N LEU A 57 1.15 -1.85 -13.11
CA LEU A 57 2.53 -1.46 -13.37
C LEU A 57 3.32 -2.49 -14.18
N ASN A 58 2.91 -3.76 -14.13
CA ASN A 58 3.63 -4.88 -14.72
C ASN A 58 2.69 -5.76 -15.57
N PRO A 59 2.10 -5.20 -16.65
CA PRO A 59 1.05 -5.88 -17.42
C PRO A 59 1.51 -7.18 -18.10
N ASP A 60 2.81 -7.31 -18.37
CA ASP A 60 3.40 -8.46 -19.05
C ASP A 60 3.86 -9.56 -18.08
N VAL A 61 3.78 -9.32 -16.76
CA VAL A 61 4.17 -10.32 -15.75
C VAL A 61 2.97 -11.20 -15.41
N PRO A 62 3.06 -12.54 -15.55
CA PRO A 62 1.99 -13.44 -15.16
C PRO A 62 1.55 -13.26 -13.70
N GLU A 63 0.24 -13.36 -13.45
CA GLU A 63 -0.36 -13.07 -12.13
C GLU A 63 0.25 -13.88 -10.99
N GLU A 64 0.61 -15.15 -11.24
CA GLU A 64 1.24 -16.03 -10.25
C GLU A 64 2.58 -15.48 -9.75
N TYR A 65 3.39 -14.88 -10.63
CA TYR A 65 4.66 -14.26 -10.24
C TYR A 65 4.46 -12.94 -9.52
N LEU A 66 3.40 -12.18 -9.86
CA LEU A 66 3.01 -10.99 -9.09
C LEU A 66 2.56 -11.35 -7.67
N GLN A 67 1.81 -12.44 -7.50
CA GLN A 67 1.42 -12.93 -6.17
C GLN A 67 2.63 -13.37 -5.35
N GLN A 68 3.58 -14.09 -5.95
CA GLN A 68 4.83 -14.48 -5.30
C GLN A 68 5.65 -13.25 -4.90
N ALA A 69 5.84 -12.29 -5.81
CA ALA A 69 6.58 -11.06 -5.54
C ALA A 69 5.94 -10.27 -4.40
N MET A 70 4.62 -10.11 -4.45
CA MET A 70 3.86 -9.43 -3.40
C MET A 70 4.07 -10.10 -2.04
N ALA A 71 3.95 -11.43 -1.97
CA ALA A 71 4.16 -12.18 -0.73
C ALA A 71 5.58 -11.98 -0.16
N GLU A 72 6.60 -11.98 -1.01
CA GLU A 72 7.97 -11.74 -0.58
C GLU A 72 8.22 -10.31 -0.09
N VAL A 73 7.68 -9.31 -0.79
CA VAL A 73 7.86 -7.89 -0.46
C VAL A 73 7.24 -7.56 0.90
N ILE A 74 6.00 -8.02 1.14
CA ILE A 74 5.25 -7.68 2.36
C ILE A 74 5.67 -8.51 3.58
N THR A 75 6.33 -9.66 3.38
CA THR A 75 6.84 -10.48 4.48
C THR A 75 8.06 -9.79 5.11
N PRO A 76 7.98 -9.36 6.39
CA PRO A 76 9.09 -8.69 7.05
C PRO A 76 10.33 -9.59 7.10
N LYS A 77 11.51 -9.02 6.84
CA LYS A 77 12.80 -9.74 6.89
C LYS A 77 13.61 -9.43 8.15
N SER A 78 13.17 -8.44 8.92
CA SER A 78 13.74 -7.98 10.17
C SER A 78 12.63 -7.60 11.16
N GLN A 79 12.94 -7.62 12.46
CA GLN A 79 12.11 -7.06 13.52
C GLN A 79 12.36 -5.56 13.74
N ASP A 80 13.41 -5.00 13.14
CA ASP A 80 13.72 -3.59 13.22
C ASP A 80 12.97 -2.79 12.15
N ALA A 81 12.10 -1.87 12.60
CA ALA A 81 11.21 -1.11 11.72
C ALA A 81 11.97 -0.17 10.77
N ILE A 82 13.10 0.39 11.20
CA ILE A 82 13.93 1.28 10.35
C ILE A 82 14.58 0.46 9.24
N THR A 83 15.11 -0.72 9.56
CA THR A 83 15.66 -1.66 8.58
C THR A 83 14.61 -2.10 7.57
N GLU A 84 13.39 -2.45 8.00
CA GLU A 84 12.31 -2.81 7.09
C GLU A 84 11.84 -1.64 6.21
N ASN A 85 11.76 -0.43 6.77
CA ASN A 85 11.45 0.77 6.00
C ASN A 85 12.49 1.03 4.90
N HIS A 86 13.79 0.92 5.25
CA HIS A 86 14.89 1.07 4.31
C HIS A 86 14.87 0.01 3.21
N ARG A 87 14.54 -1.26 3.55
CA ARG A 87 14.38 -2.35 2.58
C ARG A 87 13.24 -2.06 1.59
N LEU A 88 12.07 -1.67 2.10
CA LEU A 88 10.91 -1.33 1.28
C LEU A 88 11.18 -0.10 0.40
N HIS A 89 11.89 0.90 0.92
CA HIS A 89 12.31 2.07 0.15
C HIS A 89 13.15 1.70 -1.07
N HIS A 90 14.14 0.80 -0.91
CA HIS A 90 14.93 0.32 -2.05
C HIS A 90 14.07 -0.44 -3.06
N ILE A 91 13.11 -1.26 -2.62
CA ILE A 91 12.19 -1.95 -3.52
C ILE A 91 11.34 -0.95 -4.32
N LEU A 92 10.87 0.12 -3.68
CA LEU A 92 10.06 1.16 -4.33
C LEU A 92 10.86 2.02 -5.32
N LEU A 93 12.16 2.20 -5.11
CA LEU A 93 13.03 2.95 -6.02
C LEU A 93 13.62 2.10 -7.15
N ASP A 94 14.15 0.93 -6.82
CA ASP A 94 14.97 0.11 -7.72
C ASP A 94 14.22 -1.06 -8.35
N GLY A 95 12.97 -1.28 -7.91
CA GLY A 95 12.18 -2.46 -8.22
C GLY A 95 12.59 -3.70 -7.41
N TYR A 96 11.67 -4.64 -7.29
CA TYR A 96 11.94 -5.94 -6.68
C TYR A 96 12.54 -6.92 -7.69
N LYS A 97 13.64 -7.60 -7.33
CA LYS A 97 14.45 -8.46 -8.23
C LYS A 97 14.65 -9.88 -7.70
N GLY A 98 13.87 -10.30 -6.72
CA GLY A 98 14.05 -11.60 -6.04
C GLY A 98 13.46 -12.80 -6.80
N LEU A 99 12.77 -12.57 -7.92
CA LEU A 99 12.16 -13.62 -8.73
C LEU A 99 12.66 -13.56 -10.17
N THR A 100 12.76 -14.72 -10.80
CA THR A 100 13.05 -14.88 -12.22
C THR A 100 12.11 -15.93 -12.77
N TYR A 101 11.50 -15.63 -13.91
CA TYR A 101 10.62 -16.55 -14.62
C TYR A 101 10.92 -16.49 -16.12
N ILE A 102 10.49 -17.52 -16.83
CA ILE A 102 10.63 -17.63 -18.28
C ILE A 102 9.23 -17.46 -18.86
N ASP A 103 9.08 -16.53 -19.81
CA ASP A 103 7.89 -16.46 -20.64
C ASP A 103 7.90 -17.64 -21.61
N ASP A 104 6.86 -18.48 -21.56
CA ASP A 104 6.65 -19.58 -22.51
C ASP A 104 6.32 -19.09 -23.93
#